data_AF-A0A2N7VBF0-F1
#
_entry.id   AF-A0A2N7VBF0-F1
#
_cell.length_a   1.000
_cell.length_b   1.000
_cell.length_c   1.000
_cell.angle_alpha   90.00
_cell.angle_beta   90.00
_cell.angle_gamma   90.00
#
_symmetry.space_group_name_H-M   'P 1'
#
loop_
_entity.id
_entity.type
_entity.pdbx_description
1 polymer ?
#
loop_
_entity_poly.entity_id
_entity_poly.type
_entity_poly.pdbx_seq_one_letter_code
_entity_poly.pdbx_strand_id
1 'polypeptide(L)'
;MVAGAMLLGGCAVGTDTPRHAFDFDAQDDSPGVEVLNYQYGTSRLPGVRPSADALEHNDVPQQTDVYGAMRRGDFLYVKWRVQATGKLYEDRVDLRSRLPRNLDDYRIHFAIDGSQLYVYLISPEKVTGLCPDDPGLAYKRTPRQKRIFIMYCSRKIKQIYPD
;
A
#
# COMPACT_ATOMS: atom_id res chain seq x y z
N MET A 1 36.34 -45.91 -22.36
CA MET A 1 35.56 -44.66 -22.46
C MET A 1 35.01 -44.37 -21.08
N VAL A 2 35.47 -43.29 -20.44
CA VAL A 2 35.02 -42.90 -19.09
C VAL A 2 33.86 -41.92 -19.25
N ALA A 3 32.66 -42.33 -18.87
CA ALA A 3 31.47 -41.48 -18.91
C ALA A 3 31.45 -40.55 -17.69
N GLY A 4 31.74 -39.26 -17.93
CA GLY A 4 31.60 -38.21 -16.93
C GLY A 4 30.14 -37.80 -16.76
N ALA A 5 29.55 -38.14 -15.62
CA ALA A 5 28.22 -37.68 -15.25
C ALA A 5 28.32 -36.26 -14.63
N MET A 6 27.99 -35.24 -15.41
CA MET A 6 27.74 -33.88 -14.90
C MET A 6 26.37 -33.83 -14.23
N LEU A 7 26.35 -33.80 -12.89
CA LEU A 7 25.17 -33.49 -12.11
C LEU A 7 24.94 -31.96 -12.14
N LEU A 8 24.00 -31.52 -12.98
CA LEU A 8 23.47 -30.16 -12.95
C LEU A 8 22.63 -29.99 -11.68
N GLY A 9 23.23 -29.44 -10.63
CA GLY A 9 22.51 -28.93 -9.46
C GLY A 9 21.74 -27.67 -9.82
N GLY A 10 20.51 -27.84 -10.32
CA GLY A 10 19.57 -26.73 -10.45
C GLY A 10 19.15 -26.26 -9.06
N CYS A 11 19.61 -25.07 -8.65
CA CYS A 11 19.05 -24.38 -7.50
C CYS A 11 17.61 -24.01 -7.84
N ALA A 12 16.64 -24.79 -7.35
CA ALA A 12 15.26 -24.38 -7.31
C ALA A 12 15.17 -23.16 -6.37
N VAL A 13 15.25 -21.95 -6.94
CA VAL A 13 14.90 -20.72 -6.23
C VAL A 13 13.41 -20.86 -5.91
N GLY A 14 13.07 -21.11 -4.65
CA GLY A 14 11.68 -21.17 -4.20
C GLY A 14 10.96 -19.88 -4.58
N THR A 15 10.02 -20.00 -5.52
CA THR A 15 9.30 -18.89 -6.16
C THR A 15 8.08 -18.46 -5.35
N ASP A 16 8.15 -18.43 -4.02
CA ASP A 16 6.98 -17.98 -3.24
C ASP A 16 7.02 -16.45 -3.17
N THR A 17 6.35 -15.82 -4.13
CA THR A 17 6.13 -14.38 -4.10
C THR A 17 5.11 -14.09 -3.02
N PRO A 18 5.42 -13.28 -2.00
CA PRO A 18 4.56 -13.12 -0.84
C PRO A 18 3.19 -12.61 -1.27
N ARG A 19 2.14 -13.14 -0.65
CA ARG A 19 0.77 -12.68 -0.91
C ARG A 19 0.41 -11.61 0.09
N HIS A 20 0.14 -10.41 -0.38
CA HIS A 20 -0.13 -9.27 0.49
C HIS A 20 -1.11 -8.32 -0.18
N ALA A 21 -1.53 -7.29 0.55
CA ALA A 21 -2.42 -6.25 0.05
C ALA A 21 -1.72 -4.89 -0.15
N PHE A 22 -2.24 -4.14 -1.11
CA PHE A 22 -1.93 -2.74 -1.36
C PHE A 22 -3.24 -1.99 -1.62
N ASP A 23 -3.47 -0.89 -0.92
CA ASP A 23 -4.71 -0.11 -1.03
C ASP A 23 -4.56 1.36 -0.63
N PHE A 24 -5.57 2.13 -0.99
CA PHE A 24 -5.84 3.49 -0.52
C PHE A 24 -7.30 3.83 -0.80
N ASP A 25 -7.86 4.78 -0.05
CA ASP A 25 -9.20 5.31 -0.28
C ASP A 25 -9.20 6.83 -0.15
N ALA A 26 -8.78 7.51 -1.23
CA ALA A 26 -8.70 8.97 -1.22
C ALA A 26 -10.08 9.63 -1.08
N GLN A 27 -11.17 8.91 -1.40
CA GLN A 27 -12.52 9.42 -1.24
C GLN A 27 -12.95 9.47 0.22
N ASP A 28 -12.47 8.54 1.06
CA ASP A 28 -12.78 8.51 2.48
C ASP A 28 -11.71 9.16 3.35
N ASP A 29 -10.45 8.69 3.27
CA ASP A 29 -9.39 9.02 4.23
C ASP A 29 -8.56 10.27 3.86
N SER A 30 -8.63 10.72 2.61
CA SER A 30 -7.82 11.84 2.08
C SER A 30 -8.69 12.98 1.53
N PRO A 31 -9.54 13.63 2.35
CA PRO A 31 -10.49 14.62 1.87
C PRO A 31 -9.81 15.82 1.17
N GLY A 32 -10.33 16.22 0.01
CA GLY A 32 -9.82 17.35 -0.75
C GLY A 32 -8.53 17.04 -1.53
N VAL A 33 -8.16 15.76 -1.64
CA VAL A 33 -7.03 15.27 -2.43
C VAL A 33 -7.54 14.57 -3.69
N GLU A 34 -6.84 14.79 -4.80
CA GLU A 34 -7.00 14.06 -6.05
C GLU A 34 -5.69 13.34 -6.35
N VAL A 35 -5.71 12.00 -6.37
CA VAL A 35 -4.56 11.19 -6.76
C VAL A 35 -4.40 11.24 -8.27
N LEU A 36 -3.21 11.62 -8.73
CA LEU A 36 -2.89 11.81 -10.15
C LEU A 36 -1.97 10.74 -10.71
N ASN A 37 -1.24 10.03 -9.86
CA ASN A 37 -0.45 8.85 -10.21
C ASN A 37 -0.04 8.12 -8.94
N TYR A 38 0.14 6.82 -9.03
CA TYR A 38 0.73 6.03 -7.96
C TYR A 38 1.42 4.78 -8.50
N GLN A 39 2.41 4.27 -7.78
CA GLN A 39 3.09 3.04 -8.14
C GLN A 39 3.72 2.37 -6.92
N TYR A 40 3.30 1.13 -6.66
CA TYR A 40 3.92 0.27 -5.66
C TYR A 40 4.99 -0.64 -6.30
N GLY A 41 6.26 -0.30 -6.05
CA GLY A 41 7.42 -1.02 -6.52
C GLY A 41 7.45 -1.25 -8.03
N THR A 42 7.92 -2.43 -8.43
CA THR A 42 8.01 -2.84 -9.85
C THR A 42 6.93 -3.85 -10.24
N SER A 43 5.94 -4.08 -9.37
CA SER A 43 4.83 -4.98 -9.64
C SER A 43 4.00 -4.47 -10.83
N ARG A 44 3.48 -5.41 -11.61
CA ARG A 44 2.56 -5.13 -12.74
C ARG A 44 1.16 -5.67 -12.48
N LEU A 45 0.89 -6.13 -11.25
CA LEU A 45 -0.44 -6.58 -10.86
C LEU A 45 -1.45 -5.43 -11.07
N PRO A 46 -2.62 -5.68 -11.65
CA PRO A 46 -3.64 -4.64 -11.78
C PRO A 46 -3.94 -3.95 -10.44
N GLY A 47 -4.11 -2.63 -10.46
CA GLY A 47 -4.44 -1.82 -9.29
C GLY A 47 -3.24 -1.36 -8.44
N VAL A 48 -2.02 -1.88 -8.65
CA VAL A 48 -0.80 -1.39 -7.95
C VAL A 48 -0.16 -0.15 -8.62
N ARG A 49 -0.71 0.24 -9.77
CA ARG A 49 -0.45 1.47 -10.52
C ARG A 49 -1.61 1.73 -11.49
N PRO A 50 -1.87 2.98 -11.90
CA PRO A 50 -2.79 3.29 -12.98
C PRO A 50 -2.35 2.66 -14.32
N SER A 51 -3.32 2.42 -15.21
CA SER A 51 -3.03 2.07 -16.61
C SER A 51 -2.49 3.28 -17.37
N ALA A 52 -1.84 3.06 -18.52
CA ALA A 52 -1.41 4.17 -19.38
C ALA A 52 -2.60 5.01 -19.87
N ASP A 53 -3.71 4.34 -20.20
CA ASP A 53 -4.97 4.96 -20.60
C ASP A 53 -5.57 5.85 -19.50
N ALA A 54 -5.58 5.39 -18.24
CA ALA A 54 -6.03 6.18 -17.10
C ALA A 54 -5.16 7.44 -16.89
N LEU A 55 -3.84 7.33 -17.11
CA LEU A 55 -2.94 8.48 -17.02
C LEU A 55 -3.15 9.47 -18.16
N GLU A 56 -3.40 8.98 -19.38
CA GLU A 56 -3.64 9.81 -20.57
C GLU A 56 -4.94 10.62 -20.44
N HIS A 57 -5.99 9.99 -19.90
CA HIS A 57 -7.32 10.61 -19.77
C HIS A 57 -7.56 11.30 -18.41
N ASN A 58 -6.56 11.33 -17.52
CA ASN A 58 -6.70 11.79 -16.13
C ASN A 58 -7.82 11.06 -15.36
N ASP A 59 -8.06 9.79 -15.67
CA ASP A 59 -9.03 8.91 -15.01
C ASP A 59 -8.34 7.96 -14.02
N VAL A 60 -7.48 8.53 -13.19
CA VAL A 60 -6.73 7.76 -12.19
C VAL A 60 -7.70 7.33 -11.08
N PRO A 61 -7.72 6.03 -10.70
CA PRO A 61 -8.57 5.58 -9.61
C PRO A 61 -8.31 6.37 -8.33
N GLN A 62 -9.38 6.80 -7.66
CA GLN A 62 -9.31 7.48 -6.35
C GLN A 62 -9.43 6.49 -5.17
N GLN A 63 -9.48 5.20 -5.48
CA GLN A 63 -9.56 4.09 -4.54
C GLN A 63 -8.96 2.85 -5.20
N THR A 64 -8.28 2.01 -4.43
CA THR A 64 -7.93 0.66 -4.85
C THR A 64 -7.87 -0.28 -3.65
N ASP A 65 -8.14 -1.56 -3.86
CA ASP A 65 -7.89 -2.63 -2.89
C ASP A 65 -7.44 -3.87 -3.65
N VAL A 66 -6.13 -4.13 -3.62
CA VAL A 66 -5.52 -5.24 -4.33
C VAL A 66 -4.93 -6.20 -3.32
N TYR A 67 -5.29 -7.48 -3.42
CA TYR A 67 -4.63 -8.56 -2.71
C TYR A 67 -4.16 -9.63 -3.70
N GLY A 68 -2.91 -10.07 -3.57
CA GLY A 68 -2.39 -11.11 -4.44
C GLY A 68 -0.90 -11.38 -4.26
N ALA A 69 -0.40 -12.36 -5.00
CA ALA A 69 1.03 -12.66 -5.08
C ALA A 69 1.74 -11.53 -5.84
N MET A 70 2.38 -10.63 -5.11
CA MET A 70 3.13 -9.52 -5.70
C MET A 70 4.48 -9.33 -5.02
N ARG A 71 5.45 -8.81 -5.78
CA ARG A 71 6.79 -8.57 -5.26
C ARG A 71 6.72 -7.52 -4.16
N ARG A 72 7.52 -7.72 -3.11
CA ARG A 72 7.78 -6.68 -2.11
C ARG A 72 8.26 -5.42 -2.82
N GLY A 73 7.56 -4.30 -2.64
CA GLY A 73 7.94 -3.04 -3.27
C GLY A 73 9.17 -2.44 -2.60
N ASP A 74 10.15 -2.02 -3.40
CA ASP A 74 11.30 -1.25 -2.90
C ASP A 74 10.96 0.24 -2.72
N PHE A 75 9.85 0.71 -3.30
CA PHE A 75 9.37 2.07 -3.17
C PHE A 75 7.86 2.17 -3.30
N LEU A 76 7.29 3.28 -2.82
CA LEU A 76 5.97 3.76 -3.19
C LEU A 76 6.10 5.16 -3.78
N TYR A 77 5.63 5.36 -5.00
CA TYR A 77 5.50 6.67 -5.63
C TYR A 77 4.03 7.09 -5.58
N VAL A 78 3.76 8.34 -5.21
CA VAL A 78 2.42 8.95 -5.29
C VAL A 78 2.56 10.40 -5.76
N LYS A 79 1.67 10.81 -6.67
CA LYS A 79 1.50 12.18 -7.11
C LYS A 79 0.06 12.60 -6.90
N TRP A 80 -0.17 13.77 -6.33
CA TRP A 80 -1.51 14.23 -6.00
C TRP A 80 -1.66 15.74 -6.13
N ARG A 81 -2.91 16.18 -6.16
CA ARG A 81 -3.33 17.58 -6.12
C ARG A 81 -4.14 17.84 -4.86
N VAL A 82 -3.86 18.94 -4.17
CA VAL A 82 -4.77 19.51 -3.18
C VAL A 82 -5.79 20.37 -3.91
N GLN A 83 -7.05 19.92 -3.94
CA GLN A 83 -8.11 20.51 -4.76
C GLN A 83 -8.37 21.98 -4.40
N ALA A 84 -8.39 22.31 -3.11
CA ALA A 84 -8.67 23.65 -2.63
C ALA A 84 -7.67 24.72 -3.13
N THR A 85 -6.41 24.33 -3.38
CA THR A 85 -5.35 25.26 -3.80
C THR A 85 -4.83 24.99 -5.20
N GLY A 86 -5.24 23.89 -5.83
CA GLY A 86 -4.68 23.39 -7.09
C GLY A 86 -3.20 22.99 -7.00
N LYS A 87 -2.59 22.95 -5.81
CA LYS A 87 -1.16 22.68 -5.65
C LYS A 87 -0.87 21.21 -5.89
N LEU A 88 0.19 20.94 -6.64
CA LEU A 88 0.66 19.61 -6.95
C LEU A 88 1.79 19.21 -6.00
N TYR A 89 1.76 17.96 -5.57
CA TYR A 89 2.79 17.33 -4.77
C TYR A 89 3.12 15.96 -5.35
N GLU A 90 4.35 15.53 -5.15
CA GLU A 90 4.76 14.16 -5.43
C GLU A 90 5.76 13.70 -4.39
N ASP A 91 5.73 12.40 -4.12
CA ASP A 91 6.64 11.77 -3.18
C ASP A 91 7.02 10.36 -3.65
N ARG A 92 8.23 9.96 -3.30
CA ARG A 92 8.78 8.64 -3.58
C ARG A 92 9.42 8.08 -2.32
N VAL A 93 8.65 7.29 -1.59
CA VAL A 93 9.03 6.67 -0.33
C VAL A 93 9.92 5.46 -0.60
N ASP A 94 11.11 5.40 0.01
CA ASP A 94 11.95 4.20 0.04
C ASP A 94 11.41 3.18 1.06
N LEU A 95 10.98 2.02 0.59
CA LEU A 95 10.36 0.98 1.40
C LEU A 95 11.33 -0.13 1.84
N ARG A 96 12.57 -0.15 1.33
CA ARG A 96 13.51 -1.28 1.50
C ARG A 96 13.80 -1.63 2.96
N SER A 97 13.94 -0.62 3.80
CA SER A 97 14.17 -0.72 5.25
C SER A 97 12.89 -0.61 6.09
N ARG A 98 11.76 -0.26 5.46
CA ARG A 98 10.48 0.01 6.13
C ARG A 98 9.57 -1.22 6.16
N LEU A 99 9.73 -2.13 5.19
CA LEU A 99 8.97 -3.37 5.08
C LEU A 99 9.72 -4.58 5.67
N PRO A 100 9.01 -5.53 6.30
CA PRO A 100 9.62 -6.78 6.74
C PRO A 100 10.11 -7.61 5.55
N ARG A 101 10.95 -8.61 5.84
CA ARG A 101 11.47 -9.53 4.81
C ARG A 101 10.37 -10.43 4.25
N ASN A 102 9.53 -10.97 5.13
CA ASN A 102 8.30 -11.65 4.73
C ASN A 102 7.12 -10.68 4.86
N LEU A 103 6.34 -10.54 3.80
CA LEU A 103 5.19 -9.64 3.70
C LEU A 103 3.86 -10.41 3.65
N ASP A 104 3.85 -11.72 3.83
CA ASP A 104 2.63 -12.54 3.75
C ASP A 104 1.52 -11.98 4.65
N ASP A 105 0.34 -11.78 4.03
CA ASP A 105 -0.89 -11.26 4.60
C ASP A 105 -0.81 -9.86 5.24
N TYR A 106 0.31 -9.16 5.06
CA TYR A 106 0.38 -7.74 5.38
C TYR A 106 -0.43 -6.91 4.37
N ARG A 107 -0.77 -5.70 4.79
CA ARG A 107 -1.39 -4.69 3.93
C ARG A 107 -0.60 -3.40 4.01
N ILE A 108 -0.26 -2.85 2.85
CA ILE A 108 0.32 -1.52 2.71
C ILE A 108 -0.82 -0.59 2.32
N HIS A 109 -1.08 0.39 3.15
CA HIS A 109 -2.10 1.41 2.90
C HIS A 109 -1.44 2.78 2.89
N PHE A 110 -1.82 3.65 1.95
CA PHE A 110 -1.42 5.05 2.00
C PHE A 110 -2.63 5.98 2.09
N ALA A 111 -2.45 7.10 2.79
CA ALA A 111 -3.41 8.18 2.91
C ALA A 111 -2.69 9.53 2.80
N ILE A 112 -3.39 10.60 2.47
CA ILE A 112 -2.82 11.92 2.20
C ILE A 112 -3.58 12.99 2.98
N ASP A 113 -2.84 13.88 3.65
CA ASP A 113 -3.38 15.07 4.29
C ASP A 113 -2.67 16.33 3.80
N GLY A 114 -3.36 17.10 2.96
CA GLY A 114 -2.79 18.29 2.33
C GLY A 114 -1.52 17.98 1.53
N SER A 115 -0.37 18.45 2.02
CA SER A 115 0.95 18.24 1.40
C SER A 115 1.69 17.00 1.91
N GLN A 116 1.12 16.22 2.84
CA GLN A 116 1.80 15.11 3.49
C GLN A 116 1.21 13.77 3.04
N LEU A 117 2.07 12.88 2.55
CA LEU A 117 1.77 11.47 2.33
C LEU A 117 2.05 10.68 3.62
N TYR A 118 1.13 9.79 3.99
CA TYR A 118 1.29 8.82 5.07
C TYR A 118 1.24 7.41 4.49
N VAL A 119 2.09 6.53 5.01
CA VAL A 119 2.10 5.11 4.62
C VAL A 119 2.03 4.27 5.88
N TYR A 120 1.14 3.31 5.89
CA TYR A 120 0.88 2.40 7.00
C TYR A 120 1.12 0.96 6.57
N LEU A 121 1.75 0.21 7.46
CA LEU A 121 1.88 -1.23 7.37
C LEU A 121 0.93 -1.86 8.39
N ILE A 122 -0.05 -2.60 7.90
CA ILE A 122 -1.04 -3.31 8.71
C ILE A 122 -0.66 -4.78 8.75
N SER A 123 -0.45 -5.30 9.95
CA SER A 123 -0.04 -6.68 10.20
C SER A 123 -1.21 -7.67 10.10
N PRO A 124 -0.98 -8.92 9.66
CA PRO A 124 -1.95 -10.00 9.83
C PRO A 124 -2.12 -10.44 11.29
N GLU A 125 -1.26 -9.99 12.21
CA GLU A 125 -1.42 -10.26 13.63
C GLU A 125 -2.70 -9.60 14.17
N LYS A 126 -3.55 -10.40 14.82
CA LYS A 126 -4.74 -9.90 15.49
C LYS A 126 -4.38 -9.35 16.87
N VAL A 127 -4.94 -8.20 17.20
CA VAL A 127 -4.83 -7.58 18.52
C VAL A 127 -6.21 -7.40 19.12
N THR A 128 -6.30 -7.39 20.45
CA THR A 128 -7.54 -7.19 21.20
C THR A 128 -7.47 -5.89 21.99
N GLY A 129 -8.64 -5.32 22.34
CA GLY A 129 -8.72 -4.13 23.20
C GLY A 129 -8.43 -2.79 22.52
N LEU A 130 -8.12 -2.76 21.22
CA LEU A 130 -7.96 -1.51 20.46
C LEU A 130 -9.23 -1.06 19.73
N CYS A 131 -10.15 -1.99 19.46
CA CYS A 131 -11.42 -1.65 18.83
C CYS A 131 -12.36 -0.98 19.83
N PRO A 132 -13.01 0.12 19.46
CA PRO A 132 -14.05 0.74 20.28
C PRO A 132 -15.29 -0.16 20.36
N ASP A 133 -16.09 0.00 21.42
CA ASP A 133 -17.32 -0.79 21.61
C ASP A 133 -18.34 -0.60 20.49
N ASP A 134 -18.39 0.62 19.90
CA ASP A 134 -19.18 0.93 18.71
C ASP A 134 -18.25 1.47 17.60
N PRO A 135 -17.71 0.58 16.73
CA PRO A 135 -16.87 0.98 15.60
C PRO A 135 -17.57 1.88 14.60
N GLY A 136 -18.89 1.72 14.41
CA GLY A 136 -19.65 2.53 13.47
C GLY A 136 -19.76 3.99 13.93
N LEU A 137 -20.05 4.20 15.21
CA LEU A 137 -20.08 5.54 15.80
C LEU A 137 -18.68 6.15 15.88
N ALA A 138 -17.68 5.35 16.28
CA ALA A 138 -16.30 5.80 16.36
C ALA A 138 -15.79 6.25 14.98
N TYR A 139 -16.04 5.46 13.93
CA TYR A 139 -15.68 5.79 12.56
C TYR A 139 -16.28 7.14 12.10
N LYS A 140 -17.57 7.37 12.38
CA LYS A 140 -18.26 8.63 12.05
C LYS A 140 -17.66 9.85 12.75
N ARG A 141 -17.21 9.69 14.00
CA ARG A 141 -16.61 10.77 14.82
C ARG A 141 -15.12 10.96 14.59
N THR A 142 -14.44 9.97 14.02
CA THR A 142 -13.01 10.00 13.78
C THR A 142 -12.71 10.88 12.57
N PRO A 143 -11.75 11.83 12.67
CA PRO A 143 -11.26 12.57 11.51
C PRO A 143 -10.90 11.60 10.38
N ARG A 144 -11.21 11.96 9.13
CA ARG A 144 -11.09 11.08 7.97
C ARG A 144 -9.71 10.42 7.87
N GLN A 145 -8.65 11.20 8.06
CA GLN A 145 -7.26 10.75 8.04
C GLN A 145 -6.91 9.68 9.09
N LYS A 146 -7.74 9.54 10.14
CA LYS A 146 -7.55 8.58 11.23
C LYS A 146 -8.52 7.40 11.16
N ARG A 147 -9.42 7.35 10.17
CA ARG A 147 -10.41 6.27 10.04
C ARG A 147 -9.77 4.91 9.83
N ILE A 148 -8.59 4.87 9.22
CA ILE A 148 -7.77 3.66 9.10
C ILE A 148 -7.58 2.94 10.45
N PHE A 149 -7.40 3.68 11.55
CA PHE A 149 -7.21 3.10 12.88
C PHE A 149 -8.48 2.45 13.43
N ILE A 150 -9.65 2.89 12.99
CA ILE A 150 -10.93 2.27 13.33
C ILE A 150 -11.18 1.06 12.43
N MET A 151 -10.94 1.19 11.12
CA MET A 151 -11.13 0.10 10.15
C MET A 151 -10.25 -1.10 10.46
N TYR A 152 -9.00 -0.86 10.88
CA TYR A 152 -8.02 -1.90 11.17
C TYR A 152 -7.72 -2.02 12.67
N CYS A 153 -8.64 -1.60 13.55
CA CYS A 153 -8.46 -1.64 15.00
C CYS A 153 -8.15 -3.04 15.56
N SER A 154 -8.54 -4.10 14.85
CA SER A 154 -8.27 -5.49 15.24
C SER A 154 -6.89 -5.99 14.79
N ARG A 155 -6.08 -5.13 14.18
CA ARG A 155 -4.74 -5.44 13.66
C ARG A 155 -3.69 -4.50 14.25
N LYS A 156 -2.45 -4.96 14.27
CA LYS A 156 -1.32 -4.07 14.56
C LYS A 156 -1.05 -3.17 13.36
N ILE A 157 -1.14 -1.86 13.55
CA ILE A 157 -0.86 -0.85 12.53
C ILE A 157 0.44 -0.14 12.89
N LYS A 158 1.34 0.00 11.91
CA LYS A 158 2.56 0.79 12.04
C LYS A 158 2.56 1.86 10.96
N GLN A 159 2.59 3.14 11.34
CA GLN A 159 2.99 4.19 10.39
C GLN A 159 4.45 3.95 10.02
N ILE A 160 4.68 3.78 8.73
CA ILE A 160 6.00 3.61 8.16
C ILE A 160 6.44 4.82 7.35
N TYR A 161 5.61 5.87 7.17
CA TYR A 161 6.01 7.14 6.58
C TYR A 161 4.96 8.23 6.92
N PRO A 162 5.35 9.50 7.16
CA PRO A 162 6.72 9.97 7.41
C PRO A 162 7.30 9.37 8.71
N ASP A 163 8.58 9.62 8.97
CA ASP A 163 9.29 9.17 10.19
C ASP A 163 8.74 9.80 11.49
#